data_AF-A0A2E2VX40-F1
#
_entry.id   AF-A0A2E2VX40-F1
#
_cell.length_a   1.000
_cell.length_b   1.000
_cell.length_c   1.000
_cell.angle_alpha   90.00
_cell.angle_beta   90.00
_cell.angle_gamma   90.00
#
_symmetry.space_group_name_H-M   'P 1'
#
loop_
_entity.id
_entity.type
_entity.pdbx_description
1 polymer ?
#
loop_
_entity_poly.entity_id
_entity_poly.type
_entity_poly.pdbx_seq_one_letter_code
_entity_poly.pdbx_strand_id
1 'polypeptide(L)'
;MNSIKLKKDIEKLYLRSLEIKEPLFTNYLDSIKSVIGMDLNSINHNLIKLFEKKISEKNHKKIEIKHKEKIPDAISIFSLEQSLNEKNKEKALDHIYYLSRVSDGMQILEFLLEYSLKNYANSHKYIWHIIRMQKFLNGKFILESLNKIIDIIFADKRIKLKPKKEVQLEWLSILSKEYNSIDDILLYYTIYNSDLIRGIEIRKLVSSRLFEILESNQLPSENSIKIYDEQIMLGRIWIANNIRKIDDSKLSLETIRFFDLVRSCLMLSKNDKENELIWSYLNNNYAVK
;
A
#
# COMPACT_ATOMS: atom_id res chain seq x y z
N MET A 1 21.17 -0.15 17.33
CA MET A 1 20.18 0.92 17.58
C MET A 1 18.94 0.29 18.19
N ASN A 2 18.39 0.80 19.31
CA ASN A 2 17.19 0.21 19.93
C ASN A 2 15.96 0.37 19.00
N SER A 3 15.06 -0.62 18.95
CA SER A 3 13.81 -0.63 18.17
C SER A 3 12.95 0.62 18.38
N ILE A 4 13.00 1.19 19.60
CA ILE A 4 12.32 2.45 19.95
C ILE A 4 12.84 3.62 19.09
N LYS A 5 14.17 3.72 18.90
CA LYS A 5 14.74 4.80 18.09
C LYS A 5 14.36 4.64 16.62
N LEU A 6 14.41 3.40 16.10
CA LEU A 6 13.97 3.11 14.72
C LEU A 6 12.51 3.51 14.49
N LYS A 7 11.61 3.20 15.44
CA LYS A 7 10.20 3.61 15.34
C LYS A 7 10.08 5.13 15.26
N LYS A 8 10.80 5.88 16.10
CA LYS A 8 10.81 7.35 16.07
C LYS A 8 11.35 7.92 14.76
N ASP A 9 12.38 7.30 14.19
CA ASP A 9 12.95 7.71 12.91
C ASP A 9 11.93 7.50 11.78
N ILE A 10 11.26 6.34 11.74
CA ILE A 10 10.19 6.04 10.77
C ILE A 10 9.00 6.98 10.96
N GLU A 11 8.60 7.31 12.19
CA GLU A 11 7.55 8.28 12.48
C GLU A 11 7.86 9.66 11.87
N LYS A 12 9.09 10.17 12.06
CA LYS A 12 9.51 11.45 11.49
C LYS A 12 9.53 11.42 9.96
N LEU A 13 10.04 10.33 9.38
CA LEU A 13 10.08 10.15 7.93
C LEU A 13 8.69 10.04 7.32
N TYR A 14 7.73 9.48 8.06
CA TYR A 14 6.36 9.33 7.59
C TYR A 14 5.66 10.68 7.45
N LEU A 15 5.75 11.56 8.45
CA LEU A 15 5.24 12.93 8.30
C LEU A 15 5.86 13.63 7.09
N ARG A 16 7.19 13.54 6.93
CA ARG A 16 7.89 14.11 5.76
C ARG A 16 7.42 13.51 4.44
N SER A 17 7.08 12.23 4.39
CA SER A 17 6.61 11.57 3.17
C SER A 17 5.20 12.00 2.79
N LEU A 18 4.33 12.31 3.76
CA LEU A 18 3.00 12.85 3.50
C LEU A 18 3.07 14.27 2.89
N GLU A 19 4.05 15.08 3.29
CA GLU A 19 4.27 16.45 2.80
C GLU A 19 4.81 16.52 1.36
N ILE A 20 5.24 15.40 0.77
CA ILE A 20 5.78 15.38 -0.59
C ILE A 20 4.67 15.21 -1.60
N LYS A 21 4.71 15.99 -2.69
CA LYS A 21 3.70 15.92 -3.75
C LYS A 21 3.53 14.51 -4.33
N GLU A 22 4.63 13.80 -4.55
CA GLU A 22 4.67 12.43 -5.06
C GLU A 22 4.25 11.42 -3.97
N PRO A 23 3.05 10.80 -4.04
CA PRO A 23 2.56 9.92 -2.97
C PRO A 23 3.37 8.63 -2.82
N LEU A 24 4.14 8.27 -3.86
CA LEU A 24 4.96 7.07 -3.90
C LEU A 24 6.02 7.00 -2.79
N PHE A 25 6.48 8.14 -2.27
CA PHE A 25 7.40 8.17 -1.13
C PHE A 25 6.81 7.55 0.15
N THR A 26 5.49 7.61 0.32
CA THR A 26 4.85 6.94 1.46
C THR A 26 4.87 5.42 1.28
N ASN A 27 4.70 4.93 0.04
CA ASN A 27 4.81 3.51 -0.29
C ASN A 27 6.23 3.00 -0.02
N TYR A 28 7.24 3.74 -0.47
CA TYR A 28 8.64 3.38 -0.25
C TYR A 28 9.00 3.31 1.23
N LEU A 29 8.51 4.25 2.05
CA LEU A 29 8.74 4.20 3.49
C LEU A 29 8.06 3.00 4.15
N ASP A 30 6.80 2.71 3.79
CA ASP A 30 6.08 1.53 4.29
C ASP A 30 6.80 0.23 3.93
N SER A 31 7.30 0.12 2.70
CA SER A 31 8.08 -1.03 2.25
C SER A 31 9.39 -1.17 3.03
N ILE A 32 10.15 -0.09 3.22
CA ILE A 32 11.39 -0.09 4.01
C ILE A 32 11.11 -0.50 5.46
N LYS A 33 10.11 0.12 6.10
CA LYS A 33 9.68 -0.24 7.46
C LYS A 33 9.40 -1.74 7.55
N SER A 34 8.67 -2.28 6.58
CA SER A 34 8.23 -3.67 6.59
C SER A 34 9.38 -4.64 6.35
N VAL A 35 10.33 -4.30 5.48
CA VAL A 35 11.56 -5.09 5.26
C VAL A 35 12.44 -5.08 6.51
N ILE A 36 12.68 -3.92 7.13
CA ILE A 36 13.45 -3.84 8.37
C ILE A 36 12.77 -4.62 9.49
N GLY A 37 11.44 -4.56 9.57
CA GLY A 37 10.64 -5.26 10.58
C GLY A 37 10.72 -6.78 10.53
N MET A 38 11.27 -7.39 9.46
CA MET A 38 11.44 -8.84 9.38
C MET A 38 12.59 -9.37 10.23
N ASP A 39 13.60 -8.54 10.49
CA ASP A 39 14.76 -8.92 11.31
C ASP A 39 15.25 -7.71 12.11
N LEU A 40 14.71 -7.58 13.33
CA LEU A 40 15.09 -6.53 14.27
C LEU A 40 16.42 -6.80 14.98
N ASN A 41 16.96 -8.03 14.89
CA ASN A 41 18.26 -8.38 15.47
C ASN A 41 19.41 -7.87 14.60
N SER A 42 19.19 -7.72 13.29
CA SER A 42 20.16 -7.16 12.36
C SER A 42 19.54 -6.15 11.40
N ILE A 43 19.18 -4.99 11.95
CA ILE A 43 18.59 -3.85 11.24
C ILE A 43 19.52 -3.35 10.12
N ASN A 44 19.03 -3.37 8.87
CA ASN A 44 19.73 -2.75 7.74
C ASN A 44 19.48 -1.23 7.69
N HIS A 45 20.39 -0.47 8.30
CA HIS A 45 20.31 1.00 8.36
C HIS A 45 20.49 1.69 7.00
N ASN A 46 21.09 1.03 6.01
CA ASN A 46 21.30 1.63 4.69
C ASN A 46 19.98 1.91 3.98
N LEU A 47 18.93 1.13 4.26
CA LEU A 47 17.59 1.36 3.70
C LEU A 47 17.00 2.71 4.15
N ILE A 48 17.15 3.04 5.44
CA ILE A 48 16.69 4.33 5.97
C ILE A 48 17.51 5.48 5.36
N LYS A 49 18.84 5.33 5.29
CA LYS A 49 19.72 6.34 4.68
C LYS A 49 19.42 6.57 3.20
N LEU A 50 19.15 5.50 2.46
CA LEU A 50 18.75 5.56 1.05
C LEU A 50 17.47 6.38 0.90
N PHE A 51 16.46 6.12 1.73
CA PHE A 51 15.23 6.88 1.74
C PHE A 51 15.45 8.35 2.12
N GLU A 52 16.24 8.61 3.17
CA GLU A 52 16.58 9.97 3.62
C GLU A 52 17.26 10.79 2.53
N LYS A 53 18.18 10.18 1.78
CA LYS A 53 18.82 10.81 0.63
C LYS A 53 17.78 11.17 -0.43
N LYS A 54 16.98 10.20 -0.88
CA LYS A 54 15.98 10.38 -1.94
C LYS A 54 14.87 11.38 -1.57
N ILE A 55 14.44 11.37 -0.31
CA ILE A 55 13.39 12.27 0.17
C ILE A 55 13.89 13.70 0.34
N SER A 56 15.18 13.91 0.66
CA SER A 56 15.78 15.25 0.80
C SER A 56 15.86 16.04 -0.49
N GLU A 57 15.87 15.36 -1.64
CA GLU A 57 15.91 15.94 -2.98
C GLU A 57 14.52 16.45 -3.44
N LYS A 58 13.48 16.29 -2.61
CA LYS A 58 12.08 16.57 -2.99
C LYS A 58 11.54 17.83 -2.34
N ASN A 59 10.64 18.50 -3.06
CA ASN A 59 9.91 19.64 -2.54
C ASN A 59 8.88 19.20 -1.50
N HIS A 60 8.93 19.85 -0.33
CA HIS A 60 8.01 19.64 0.76
C HIS A 60 6.92 20.71 0.73
N LYS A 61 5.66 20.28 0.85
CA LYS A 61 4.52 21.16 1.15
C LYS A 61 3.94 20.74 2.48
N LYS A 62 4.06 21.62 3.47
CA LYS A 62 3.48 21.39 4.80
C LYS A 62 1.99 21.08 4.69
N ILE A 63 1.54 20.08 5.41
CA ILE A 63 0.11 19.77 5.51
C ILE A 63 -0.52 20.79 6.45
N GLU A 64 -1.33 21.68 5.89
CA GLU A 64 -2.10 22.64 6.66
C GLU A 64 -3.40 22.00 7.13
N ILE A 65 -3.51 21.79 8.45
CA ILE A 65 -4.75 21.37 9.08
C ILE A 65 -5.50 22.63 9.51
N LYS A 66 -6.60 22.93 8.83
CA LYS A 66 -7.52 23.98 9.27
C LYS A 66 -8.32 23.46 10.46
N HIS A 67 -8.02 23.97 11.65
CA HIS A 67 -8.85 23.70 12.83
C HIS A 67 -10.19 24.42 12.68
N LYS A 68 -11.28 23.69 12.97
CA LYS A 68 -12.64 24.22 12.97
C LYS A 68 -13.15 24.25 14.40
N GLU A 69 -13.69 25.39 14.81
CA GLU A 69 -14.15 25.64 16.18
C GLU A 69 -15.47 24.94 16.51
N LYS A 70 -16.37 24.82 15.52
CA LYS A 70 -17.68 24.17 15.69
C LYS A 70 -17.74 22.88 14.90
N ILE A 71 -17.96 21.77 15.60
CA ILE A 71 -18.31 20.48 14.99
C ILE A 71 -19.81 20.52 14.69
N PRO A 72 -20.25 20.21 13.45
CA PRO A 72 -21.67 20.16 13.14
C PRO A 72 -22.39 19.08 13.95
N ASP A 73 -23.65 19.31 14.29
CA ASP A 73 -24.46 18.41 15.11
C ASP A 73 -24.61 17.00 14.50
N ALA A 74 -24.56 16.92 13.17
CA ALA A 74 -24.55 15.67 12.42
C ALA A 74 -23.45 15.66 11.36
N ILE A 75 -22.60 14.64 11.40
CA ILE A 75 -21.62 14.33 10.36
C ILE A 75 -21.66 12.83 10.05
N SER A 76 -21.57 12.49 8.77
CA SER A 76 -21.59 11.10 8.32
C SER A 76 -20.61 10.85 7.19
N ILE A 77 -20.24 9.58 6.98
CA ILE A 77 -19.45 9.14 5.82
C ILE A 77 -20.16 9.52 4.51
N PHE A 78 -21.51 9.55 4.49
CA PHE A 78 -22.28 9.96 3.32
C PHE A 78 -22.00 11.42 2.92
N SER A 79 -21.88 12.34 3.89
CA SER A 79 -21.53 13.75 3.63
C SER A 79 -20.15 13.87 2.98
N LEU A 80 -19.19 13.06 3.43
CA LEU A 80 -17.87 12.95 2.79
C LEU A 80 -17.99 12.41 1.36
N GLU A 81 -18.71 11.31 1.15
CA GLU A 81 -18.93 10.72 -0.18
C GLU A 81 -19.53 11.73 -1.17
N GLN A 82 -20.56 12.47 -0.73
CA GLN A 82 -21.19 13.51 -1.53
C GLN A 82 -20.18 14.57 -1.97
N SER A 83 -19.34 15.05 -1.06
CA SER A 83 -18.33 16.08 -1.37
C SER A 83 -17.26 15.58 -2.34
N LEU A 84 -16.86 14.31 -2.20
CA LEU A 84 -15.95 13.65 -3.15
C LEU A 84 -16.59 13.53 -4.55
N ASN A 85 -17.87 13.16 -4.60
CA ASN A 85 -18.62 13.04 -5.86
C ASN A 85 -18.81 14.38 -6.59
N GLU A 86 -19.09 15.44 -5.83
CA GLU A 86 -19.21 16.83 -6.29
C GLU A 86 -17.85 17.46 -6.65
N LYS A 87 -16.73 16.77 -6.40
CA LYS A 87 -15.37 17.30 -6.55
C LYS A 87 -15.16 18.60 -5.75
N ASN A 88 -15.78 18.70 -4.58
CA ASN A 88 -15.56 19.80 -3.66
C ASN A 88 -14.46 19.43 -2.65
N LYS A 89 -13.22 19.76 -2.98
CA LYS A 89 -12.05 19.42 -2.15
C LYS A 89 -12.11 20.03 -0.76
N GLU A 90 -12.50 21.31 -0.68
CA GLU A 90 -12.58 22.01 0.60
C GLU A 90 -13.61 21.38 1.53
N LYS A 91 -14.82 21.08 1.02
CA LYS A 91 -15.83 20.35 1.80
C LYS A 91 -15.38 18.94 2.18
N ALA A 92 -14.67 18.24 1.30
CA ALA A 92 -14.14 16.91 1.62
C ALA A 92 -13.12 16.95 2.77
N LEU A 93 -12.23 17.97 2.79
CA LEU A 93 -11.29 18.19 3.89
C LEU A 93 -12.03 18.55 5.20
N ASP A 94 -13.05 19.40 5.13
CA ASP A 94 -13.87 19.75 6.28
C ASP A 94 -14.58 18.52 6.86
N HIS A 95 -15.21 17.69 6.02
CA HIS A 95 -15.86 16.46 6.47
C HIS A 95 -14.88 15.45 7.08
N ILE A 96 -13.68 15.32 6.51
CA ILE A 96 -12.63 14.48 7.11
C ILE A 96 -12.22 14.99 8.48
N TYR A 97 -12.03 16.31 8.63
CA TYR A 97 -11.70 16.90 9.91
C TYR A 97 -12.78 16.54 10.94
N TYR A 98 -14.06 16.80 10.64
CA TYR A 98 -15.15 16.50 11.56
C TYR A 98 -15.27 15.01 11.88
N LEU A 99 -15.23 14.13 10.86
CA LEU A 99 -15.30 12.68 11.08
C LEU A 99 -14.15 12.17 11.94
N SER A 100 -12.93 12.70 11.77
CA SER A 100 -11.77 12.31 12.58
C SER A 100 -11.89 12.67 14.06
N ARG A 101 -12.81 13.58 14.44
CA ARG A 101 -13.08 13.94 15.84
C ARG A 101 -14.05 13.00 16.53
N VAL A 102 -14.83 12.23 15.77
CA VAL A 102 -15.94 11.41 16.27
C VAL A 102 -15.80 9.93 15.90
N SER A 103 -14.68 9.53 15.30
CA SER A 103 -14.38 8.17 14.84
C SER A 103 -12.91 7.83 15.09
N ASP A 104 -12.58 6.54 15.15
CA ASP A 104 -11.20 6.01 15.24
C ASP A 104 -10.34 6.34 14.01
N GLY A 105 -10.96 6.86 12.94
CA GLY A 105 -10.35 7.25 11.68
C GLY A 105 -9.94 6.07 10.79
N MET A 106 -9.78 4.87 11.33
CA MET A 106 -9.48 3.66 10.53
C MET A 106 -10.64 3.32 9.61
N GLN A 107 -11.87 3.45 10.10
CA GLN A 107 -13.07 3.27 9.26
C GLN A 107 -13.13 4.29 8.12
N ILE A 108 -12.65 5.51 8.34
CA ILE A 108 -12.59 6.57 7.31
C ILE A 108 -11.53 6.20 6.26
N LEU A 109 -10.36 5.70 6.68
CA LEU A 109 -9.32 5.26 5.76
C LEU A 109 -9.81 4.12 4.86
N GLU A 110 -10.46 3.11 5.44
CA GLU A 110 -11.02 1.99 4.67
C GLU A 110 -12.14 2.44 3.73
N PHE A 111 -12.98 3.39 4.16
CA PHE A 111 -13.97 4.00 3.29
C PHE A 111 -13.31 4.71 2.10
N LEU A 112 -12.24 5.47 2.32
CA LEU A 112 -11.51 6.15 1.25
C LEU A 112 -10.82 5.15 0.30
N LEU A 113 -10.33 4.01 0.82
CA LEU A 113 -9.83 2.91 0.00
C LEU A 113 -10.93 2.34 -0.89
N GLU A 114 -12.08 1.98 -0.31
CA GLU A 114 -13.26 1.51 -1.04
C GLU A 114 -13.70 2.52 -2.11
N TYR A 115 -13.83 3.79 -1.74
CA TYR A 115 -14.23 4.86 -2.63
C TYR A 115 -13.25 5.04 -3.80
N SER A 116 -11.95 4.96 -3.53
CA SER A 116 -10.90 5.05 -4.54
C SER A 116 -10.90 3.86 -5.50
N LEU A 117 -11.06 2.64 -4.98
CA LEU A 117 -11.20 1.44 -5.80
C LEU A 117 -12.40 1.58 -6.74
N LYS A 118 -13.53 2.09 -6.24
CA LYS A 118 -14.78 2.28 -6.99
C LYS A 118 -14.69 3.35 -8.10
N ASN A 119 -14.00 4.47 -7.83
CA ASN A 119 -14.15 5.68 -8.65
C ASN A 119 -12.88 6.17 -9.35
N TYR A 120 -11.70 5.61 -9.04
CA TYR A 120 -10.42 6.19 -9.48
C TYR A 120 -9.43 5.14 -9.96
N ALA A 121 -8.46 5.58 -10.75
CA ALA A 121 -7.54 4.70 -11.46
C ALA A 121 -6.48 4.08 -10.55
N ASN A 122 -5.80 4.88 -9.71
CA ASN A 122 -4.57 4.46 -9.06
C ASN A 122 -4.44 4.88 -7.59
N SER A 123 -5.31 5.75 -7.08
CA SER A 123 -5.25 6.32 -5.73
C SER A 123 -5.27 5.27 -4.64
N HIS A 124 -6.03 4.18 -4.84
CA HIS A 124 -6.09 3.03 -3.94
C HIS A 124 -4.71 2.45 -3.62
N LYS A 125 -3.77 2.48 -4.58
CA LYS A 125 -2.40 1.97 -4.41
C LYS A 125 -1.68 2.70 -3.29
N TYR A 126 -1.79 4.02 -3.24
CA TYR A 126 -1.15 4.85 -2.22
C TYR A 126 -1.91 4.83 -0.89
N ILE A 127 -3.25 4.80 -0.96
CA ILE A 127 -4.11 4.73 0.22
C ILE A 127 -3.81 3.47 1.04
N TRP A 128 -3.57 2.34 0.36
CA TRP A 128 -3.21 1.08 1.01
C TRP A 128 -1.96 1.20 1.89
N HIS A 129 -0.89 1.80 1.37
CA HIS A 129 0.34 2.01 2.14
C HIS A 129 0.16 3.02 3.28
N ILE A 130 -0.69 4.04 3.09
CA ILE A 130 -1.08 4.95 4.18
C ILE A 130 -1.80 4.18 5.30
N ILE A 131 -2.74 3.29 4.97
CA ILE A 131 -3.43 2.43 5.95
C ILE A 131 -2.42 1.57 6.72
N ARG A 132 -1.50 0.90 6.03
CA ARG A 132 -0.45 0.07 6.67
C ARG A 132 0.42 0.88 7.63
N MET A 133 0.81 2.09 7.24
CA MET A 133 1.56 2.99 8.11
C MET A 133 0.74 3.45 9.32
N GLN A 134 -0.54 3.79 9.15
CA GLN A 134 -1.40 4.17 10.26
C GLN A 134 -1.66 3.02 11.24
N LYS A 135 -1.79 1.78 10.75
CA LYS A 135 -1.83 0.59 11.61
C LYS A 135 -0.53 0.42 12.41
N PHE A 136 0.64 0.63 11.79
CA PHE A 136 1.93 0.58 12.50
C PHE A 136 2.11 1.70 13.54
N LEU A 137 1.60 2.89 13.23
CA LEU A 137 1.72 4.09 14.06
C LEU A 137 0.57 4.27 15.05
N ASN A 138 -0.35 3.31 15.15
CA ASN A 138 -1.54 3.36 15.99
C ASN A 138 -2.35 4.66 15.80
N GLY A 139 -2.55 5.09 14.55
CA GLY A 139 -3.38 6.26 14.25
C GLY A 139 -2.76 7.62 14.59
N LYS A 140 -1.48 7.67 15.00
CA LYS A 140 -0.84 8.90 15.51
C LYS A 140 -0.96 10.12 14.58
N PHE A 141 -0.99 9.91 13.27
CA PHE A 141 -1.05 10.98 12.26
C PHE A 141 -2.26 10.82 11.34
N ILE A 142 -3.39 10.39 11.91
CA ILE A 142 -4.57 10.03 11.14
C ILE A 142 -5.10 11.19 10.30
N LEU A 143 -5.11 12.42 10.84
CA LEU A 143 -5.64 13.59 10.15
C LEU A 143 -4.74 14.03 9.00
N GLU A 144 -3.42 14.02 9.20
CA GLU A 144 -2.43 14.28 8.14
C GLU A 144 -2.57 13.26 7.01
N SER A 145 -2.75 11.99 7.35
CA SER A 145 -2.99 10.92 6.38
C SER A 145 -4.29 11.10 5.61
N LEU A 146 -5.38 11.41 6.30
CA LEU A 146 -6.67 11.62 5.67
C LEU A 146 -6.64 12.82 4.71
N ASN A 147 -6.03 13.95 5.12
CA ASN A 147 -5.81 15.10 4.25
C ASN A 147 -4.97 14.74 3.02
N LYS A 148 -3.90 13.97 3.22
CA LYS A 148 -3.06 13.49 2.12
C LYS A 148 -3.83 12.60 1.16
N ILE A 149 -4.71 11.73 1.66
CA ILE A 149 -5.55 10.87 0.81
C ILE A 149 -6.51 11.71 -0.04
N ILE A 150 -7.09 12.79 0.50
CA ILE A 150 -7.89 13.71 -0.31
C ILE A 150 -7.06 14.32 -1.44
N ASP A 151 -5.85 14.78 -1.15
CA ASP A 151 -4.95 15.28 -2.20
C ASP A 151 -4.69 14.22 -3.29
N ILE A 152 -4.45 12.97 -2.87
CA ILE A 152 -4.21 11.84 -3.78
C ILE A 152 -5.44 11.55 -4.65
N ILE A 153 -6.64 11.48 -4.07
CA ILE A 153 -7.89 11.22 -4.80
C ILE A 153 -8.17 12.33 -5.81
N PHE A 154 -8.01 13.59 -5.41
CA PHE A 154 -8.29 14.73 -6.28
C PHE A 154 -7.24 14.92 -7.38
N ALA A 155 -6.03 14.39 -7.20
CA ALA A 155 -5.00 14.36 -8.23
C ALA A 155 -5.14 13.18 -9.20
N ASP A 156 -5.97 12.19 -8.88
CA ASP A 156 -6.11 10.97 -9.66
C ASP A 156 -7.20 11.08 -10.74
N LYS A 157 -7.06 10.27 -11.79
CA LYS A 157 -8.03 10.20 -12.88
C LYS A 157 -9.24 9.41 -12.42
N ARG A 158 -10.41 10.06 -12.43
CA ARG A 158 -11.69 9.39 -12.19
C ARG A 158 -11.96 8.39 -13.32
N ILE A 159 -12.28 7.15 -12.95
CA ILE A 159 -12.74 6.11 -13.86
C ILE A 159 -13.96 5.43 -13.23
N LYS A 160 -15.04 5.30 -13.99
CA LYS A 160 -16.23 4.60 -13.51
C LYS A 160 -16.02 3.11 -13.77
N LEU A 161 -15.89 2.32 -12.70
CA LEU A 161 -15.93 0.86 -12.82
C LEU A 161 -17.20 0.44 -13.54
N LYS A 162 -17.04 -0.44 -14.54
CA LYS A 162 -18.20 -1.05 -15.17
C LYS A 162 -18.81 -2.03 -14.16
N PRO A 163 -20.11 -1.95 -13.87
CA PRO A 163 -20.75 -2.94 -13.01
C PRO A 163 -20.60 -4.31 -13.67
N LYS A 164 -19.86 -5.21 -13.02
CA LYS A 164 -19.76 -6.61 -13.41
C LYS A 164 -20.35 -7.48 -12.30
N LYS A 165 -20.85 -8.66 -12.70
CA LYS A 165 -21.29 -9.70 -11.77
C LYS A 165 -20.13 -10.01 -10.83
N GLU A 166 -20.44 -10.35 -9.59
CA GLU A 166 -19.47 -10.79 -8.59
C GLU A 166 -18.59 -11.90 -9.19
N VAL A 167 -17.29 -11.61 -9.34
CA VAL A 167 -16.31 -12.55 -9.91
C VAL A 167 -15.62 -13.23 -8.75
N GLN A 168 -15.78 -14.55 -8.67
CA GLN A 168 -14.96 -15.39 -7.80
C GLN A 168 -13.53 -15.41 -8.33
N LEU A 169 -12.56 -15.03 -7.49
CA LEU A 169 -11.16 -15.04 -7.85
C LEU A 169 -10.54 -16.40 -7.53
N GLU A 170 -10.00 -17.05 -8.56
CA GLU A 170 -9.19 -18.25 -8.43
C GLU A 170 -7.70 -17.87 -8.36
N TRP A 171 -7.23 -17.50 -7.15
CA TRP A 171 -5.89 -16.94 -6.96
C TRP A 171 -4.76 -17.84 -7.46
N LEU A 172 -4.87 -19.17 -7.32
CA LEU A 172 -3.86 -20.08 -7.88
C LEU A 172 -3.73 -19.95 -9.40
N SER A 173 -4.87 -19.83 -10.11
CA SER A 173 -4.86 -19.64 -11.58
C SER A 173 -4.33 -18.27 -12.00
N ILE A 174 -4.51 -17.26 -11.14
CA ILE A 174 -3.95 -15.93 -11.38
C ILE A 174 -2.44 -15.96 -11.11
N LEU A 175 -2.00 -16.49 -9.97
CA LEU A 175 -0.58 -16.53 -9.58
C LEU A 175 0.27 -17.46 -10.46
N SER A 176 -0.34 -18.41 -11.17
CA SER A 176 0.36 -19.29 -12.12
C SER A 176 0.76 -18.59 -13.42
N LYS A 177 0.39 -17.32 -13.60
CA LYS A 177 0.60 -16.56 -14.84
C LYS A 177 1.51 -15.36 -14.62
N GLU A 178 2.32 -15.01 -15.61
CA GLU A 178 3.12 -13.79 -15.59
C GLU A 178 2.38 -12.64 -16.26
N TYR A 179 2.39 -11.48 -15.59
CA TYR A 179 1.72 -10.28 -16.05
C TYR A 179 2.69 -9.10 -16.02
N ASN A 180 2.60 -8.25 -17.04
CA ASN A 180 3.33 -6.98 -17.07
C ASN A 180 2.97 -6.07 -15.87
N SER A 181 1.77 -6.25 -15.30
CA SER A 181 1.25 -5.51 -14.15
C SER A 181 1.36 -6.32 -12.85
N ILE A 182 2.44 -7.09 -12.66
CA ILE A 182 2.60 -7.97 -11.49
C ILE A 182 2.50 -7.21 -10.16
N ASP A 183 3.06 -6.01 -10.06
CA ASP A 183 2.95 -5.15 -8.87
C ASP A 183 1.49 -4.94 -8.45
N ASP A 184 0.61 -4.71 -9.43
CA ASP A 184 -0.81 -4.47 -9.18
C ASP A 184 -1.51 -5.75 -8.72
N ILE A 185 -1.16 -6.89 -9.31
CA ILE A 185 -1.73 -8.20 -8.92
C ILE A 185 -1.33 -8.55 -7.49
N LEU A 186 -0.05 -8.41 -7.13
CA LEU A 186 0.43 -8.65 -5.78
C LEU A 186 -0.20 -7.65 -4.80
N LEU A 187 -0.32 -6.38 -5.17
CA LEU A 187 -1.02 -5.39 -4.35
C LEU A 187 -2.48 -5.77 -4.11
N TYR A 188 -3.23 -6.15 -5.15
CA TYR A 188 -4.62 -6.59 -5.03
C TYR A 188 -4.73 -7.85 -4.17
N TYR A 189 -3.81 -8.79 -4.31
CA TYR A 189 -3.73 -9.97 -3.46
C TYR A 189 -3.63 -9.56 -1.98
N THR A 190 -2.77 -8.58 -1.66
CA THR A 190 -2.60 -8.12 -0.27
C THR A 190 -3.84 -7.42 0.27
N ILE A 191 -4.49 -6.56 -0.53
CA ILE A 191 -5.72 -5.86 -0.12
C ILE A 191 -6.85 -6.88 0.09
N TYR A 192 -7.01 -7.82 -0.84
CA TYR A 192 -8.09 -8.81 -0.83
C TYR A 192 -8.04 -9.73 0.39
N ASN A 193 -6.84 -10.20 0.75
CA ASN A 193 -6.64 -11.15 1.85
C ASN A 193 -6.41 -10.48 3.21
N SER A 194 -6.40 -9.14 3.28
CA SER A 194 -6.25 -8.43 4.54
C SER A 194 -7.54 -8.35 5.34
N ASP A 195 -7.41 -8.38 6.66
CA ASP A 195 -8.52 -8.13 7.57
C ASP A 195 -8.85 -6.63 7.64
N LEU A 196 -10.06 -6.31 7.17
CA LEU A 196 -10.59 -4.96 6.96
C LEU A 196 -12.05 -4.93 7.41
N ILE A 197 -12.43 -3.87 8.14
CA ILE A 197 -13.79 -3.62 8.61
C ILE A 197 -14.78 -3.57 7.44
N ARG A 198 -14.37 -2.94 6.33
CA ARG A 198 -15.14 -2.82 5.09
C ARG A 198 -14.76 -3.89 4.05
N GLY A 199 -14.14 -4.98 4.51
CA GLY A 199 -13.50 -5.98 3.66
C GLY A 199 -14.42 -6.67 2.65
N ILE A 200 -15.72 -6.83 2.94
CA ILE A 200 -16.67 -7.45 2.01
C ILE A 200 -16.78 -6.64 0.71
N GLU A 201 -17.06 -5.33 0.82
CA GLU A 201 -17.21 -4.46 -0.35
C GLU A 201 -15.86 -4.19 -1.03
N ILE A 202 -14.79 -4.03 -0.24
CA ILE A 202 -13.43 -3.89 -0.79
C ILE A 202 -13.04 -5.10 -1.62
N ARG A 203 -13.31 -6.33 -1.17
CA ARG A 203 -13.01 -7.55 -1.94
C ARG A 203 -13.76 -7.60 -3.27
N LYS A 204 -15.04 -7.23 -3.29
CA LYS A 204 -15.83 -7.16 -4.54
C LYS A 204 -15.23 -6.16 -5.53
N LEU A 205 -14.81 -5.00 -5.05
CA LEU A 205 -14.16 -3.97 -5.88
C LEU A 205 -12.79 -4.42 -6.39
N VAL A 206 -11.99 -5.10 -5.55
CA VAL A 206 -10.72 -5.69 -5.96
C VAL A 206 -10.93 -6.75 -7.04
N SER A 207 -11.90 -7.66 -6.88
CA SER A 207 -12.23 -8.65 -7.92
C SER A 207 -12.58 -7.98 -9.25
N SER A 208 -13.40 -6.91 -9.20
CA SER A 208 -13.82 -6.18 -10.39
C SER A 208 -12.64 -5.50 -11.10
N ARG A 209 -11.73 -4.88 -10.34
CA ARG A 209 -10.51 -4.22 -10.86
C ARG A 209 -9.53 -5.21 -11.45
N LEU A 210 -9.27 -6.30 -10.72
CA LEU A 210 -8.35 -7.33 -11.17
C LEU A 210 -8.86 -7.93 -12.49
N PHE A 211 -10.15 -8.17 -12.62
CA PHE A 211 -10.72 -8.68 -13.86
C PHE A 211 -10.52 -7.74 -15.07
N GLU A 212 -10.61 -6.41 -14.90
CA GLU A 212 -10.27 -5.45 -15.97
C GLU A 212 -8.81 -5.59 -16.40
N ILE A 213 -7.88 -5.81 -15.45
CA ILE A 213 -6.46 -6.05 -15.75
C ILE A 213 -6.28 -7.38 -16.49
N LEU A 214 -6.94 -8.45 -16.02
CA LEU A 214 -6.84 -9.78 -16.61
C LEU A 214 -7.37 -9.81 -18.05
N GLU A 215 -8.48 -9.12 -18.34
CA GLU A 215 -9.01 -9.00 -19.71
C GLU A 215 -8.10 -8.18 -20.64
N SER A 216 -7.40 -7.18 -20.10
CA SER A 216 -6.54 -6.30 -20.90
C SER A 216 -5.20 -6.93 -21.28
N ASN A 217 -4.76 -7.96 -20.56
CA ASN A 217 -3.49 -8.63 -20.83
C ASN A 217 -3.69 -9.71 -21.92
N GLN A 218 -3.07 -9.50 -23.08
CA GLN A 218 -3.03 -10.51 -24.14
C GLN A 218 -2.08 -11.64 -23.72
N LEU A 219 -2.61 -12.87 -23.61
CA LEU A 219 -1.87 -14.13 -23.45
C LEU A 219 -0.70 -14.07 -22.45
N PRO A 220 -0.97 -14.06 -21.13
CA PRO A 220 0.10 -14.14 -20.14
C PRO A 220 0.88 -15.46 -20.30
N SER A 221 2.22 -15.41 -20.16
CA SER A 221 3.06 -16.60 -20.08
C SER A 221 2.84 -17.33 -18.75
N GLU A 222 3.24 -18.60 -18.68
CA GLU A 222 3.25 -19.34 -17.42
C GLU A 222 4.34 -18.81 -16.49
N ASN A 223 4.00 -18.65 -15.20
CA ASN A 223 4.95 -18.32 -14.15
C ASN A 223 5.79 -19.56 -13.85
N SER A 224 6.98 -19.61 -14.45
CA SER A 224 7.88 -20.75 -14.27
C SER A 224 8.27 -20.87 -12.79
N ILE A 225 7.90 -22.00 -12.17
CA ILE A 225 8.16 -22.22 -10.75
C ILE A 225 9.67 -22.27 -10.54
N LYS A 226 10.18 -21.32 -9.77
CA LYS A 226 11.59 -21.17 -9.45
C LYS A 226 11.73 -20.77 -8.00
N ILE A 227 12.24 -21.67 -7.18
CA ILE A 227 12.35 -21.51 -5.72
C ILE A 227 13.67 -22.12 -5.27
N TYR A 228 14.28 -21.52 -4.25
CA TYR A 228 15.52 -22.01 -3.67
C TYR A 228 15.25 -22.63 -2.29
N ASP A 229 16.00 -23.68 -1.94
CA ASP A 229 15.87 -24.35 -0.64
C ASP A 229 15.99 -23.37 0.54
N GLU A 230 16.88 -22.37 0.42
CA GLU A 230 17.02 -21.31 1.43
C GLU A 230 15.73 -20.50 1.65
N GLN A 231 14.92 -20.29 0.61
CA GLN A 231 13.64 -19.57 0.72
C GLN A 231 12.60 -20.40 1.47
N ILE A 232 12.63 -21.73 1.29
CA ILE A 232 11.78 -22.66 2.05
C ILE A 232 12.22 -22.66 3.52
N MET A 233 13.53 -22.74 3.78
CA MET A 233 14.07 -22.81 5.15
C MET A 233 13.93 -21.50 5.94
N LEU A 234 14.27 -20.37 5.33
CA LEU A 234 14.29 -19.06 6.02
C LEU A 234 12.96 -18.31 5.89
N GLY A 235 12.09 -18.72 4.97
CA GLY A 235 10.85 -18.03 4.65
C GLY A 235 11.10 -16.56 4.32
N ARG A 236 10.25 -15.68 4.84
CA ARG A 236 10.32 -14.23 4.57
C ARG A 236 11.61 -13.56 5.08
N ILE A 237 12.30 -14.15 6.07
CA ILE A 237 13.60 -13.62 6.55
C ILE A 237 14.63 -13.65 5.43
N TRP A 238 14.51 -14.59 4.48
CA TRP A 238 15.36 -14.64 3.30
C TRP A 238 15.39 -13.31 2.54
N ILE A 239 14.25 -12.62 2.41
CA ILE A 239 14.18 -11.30 1.76
C ILE A 239 15.07 -10.28 2.46
N ALA A 240 15.02 -10.21 3.79
CA ALA A 240 15.82 -9.27 4.56
C ALA A 240 17.32 -9.58 4.45
N ASN A 241 17.68 -10.87 4.44
CA ASN A 241 19.06 -11.32 4.26
C ASN A 241 19.56 -11.03 2.84
N ASN A 242 18.71 -11.23 1.83
CA ASN A 242 19.06 -11.00 0.44
C ASN A 242 19.30 -9.52 0.16
N ILE A 243 18.40 -8.65 0.62
CA ILE A 243 18.54 -7.18 0.47
C ILE A 243 19.85 -6.68 1.10
N ARG A 244 20.30 -7.28 2.21
CA ARG A 244 21.59 -6.94 2.85
C ARG A 244 22.83 -7.32 2.02
N LYS A 245 22.71 -8.30 1.14
CA LYS A 245 23.81 -8.77 0.26
C LYS A 245 23.90 -7.97 -1.03
N ILE A 246 22.82 -7.29 -1.43
CA ILE A 246 22.81 -6.45 -2.63
C ILE A 246 23.67 -5.21 -2.37
N ASP A 247 24.56 -4.91 -3.31
CA ASP A 247 25.33 -3.66 -3.30
C ASP A 247 24.40 -2.45 -3.24
N ASP A 248 24.63 -1.54 -2.29
CA ASP A 248 23.86 -0.31 -2.10
C ASP A 248 23.71 0.50 -3.40
N SER A 249 24.71 0.43 -4.31
CA SER A 249 24.66 1.12 -5.61
C SER A 249 23.60 0.55 -6.58
N LYS A 250 23.17 -0.70 -6.36
CA LYS A 250 22.21 -1.44 -7.19
C LYS A 250 20.82 -1.54 -6.56
N LEU A 251 20.67 -1.14 -5.30
CA LEU A 251 19.39 -1.22 -4.59
C LEU A 251 18.56 0.05 -4.81
N SER A 252 17.44 -0.08 -5.52
CA SER A 252 16.47 1.01 -5.74
C SER A 252 15.27 0.92 -4.80
N LEU A 253 14.55 2.04 -4.63
CA LEU A 253 13.32 2.07 -3.83
C LEU A 253 12.21 1.22 -4.47
N GLU A 254 12.20 1.15 -5.79
CA GLU A 254 11.31 0.32 -6.60
C GLU A 254 11.54 -1.17 -6.32
N THR A 255 12.80 -1.59 -6.25
CA THR A 255 13.16 -2.96 -5.86
C THR A 255 12.71 -3.26 -4.44
N ILE A 256 13.00 -2.39 -3.47
CA ILE A 256 12.56 -2.59 -2.07
C ILE A 256 11.03 -2.71 -1.98
N ARG A 257 10.30 -1.89 -2.73
CA ARG A 257 8.84 -1.95 -2.82
C ARG A 257 8.35 -3.30 -3.36
N PHE A 258 8.97 -3.80 -4.43
CA PHE A 258 8.60 -5.09 -4.99
C PHE A 258 8.84 -6.25 -4.00
N PHE A 259 10.00 -6.27 -3.34
CA PHE A 259 10.29 -7.26 -2.30
C PHE A 259 9.26 -7.19 -1.14
N ASP A 260 8.79 -6.00 -0.75
CA ASP A 260 7.71 -5.87 0.25
C ASP A 260 6.35 -6.37 -0.24
N LEU A 261 6.01 -6.21 -1.53
CA LEU A 261 4.79 -6.78 -2.10
C LEU A 261 4.82 -8.30 -2.01
N VAL A 262 5.91 -8.93 -2.46
CA VAL A 262 6.13 -10.39 -2.34
C VAL A 262 6.05 -10.82 -0.88
N ARG A 263 6.77 -10.15 0.04
CA ARG A 263 6.72 -10.42 1.49
C ARG A 263 5.30 -10.35 2.05
N SER A 264 4.51 -9.40 1.58
CA SER A 264 3.13 -9.19 2.03
C SER A 264 2.22 -10.33 1.54
N CYS A 265 2.36 -10.75 0.28
CA CYS A 265 1.65 -11.90 -0.26
C CYS A 265 2.00 -13.19 0.50
N LEU A 266 3.28 -13.46 0.74
CA LEU A 266 3.75 -14.62 1.53
C LEU A 266 3.24 -14.61 2.98
N MET A 267 2.85 -13.46 3.52
CA MET A 267 2.24 -13.39 4.86
C MET A 267 0.78 -13.84 4.87
N LEU A 268 0.11 -13.67 3.73
CA LEU A 268 -1.34 -13.80 3.57
C LEU A 268 -1.71 -15.03 2.75
N SER A 269 -0.72 -15.76 2.25
CA SER A 269 -0.89 -17.00 1.50
C SER A 269 -1.57 -18.07 2.34
N LYS A 270 -2.43 -18.83 1.66
CA LYS A 270 -3.28 -19.83 2.32
C LYS A 270 -2.71 -21.23 2.26
N ASN A 271 -1.76 -21.47 1.36
CA ASN A 271 -1.19 -22.79 1.10
C ASN A 271 0.21 -22.68 0.47
N ASP A 272 0.92 -23.80 0.46
CA ASP A 272 2.30 -23.87 -0.04
C ASP A 272 2.39 -23.59 -1.54
N LYS A 273 1.41 -24.00 -2.34
CA LYS A 273 1.41 -23.72 -3.79
C LYS A 273 1.35 -22.21 -4.09
N GLU A 274 0.56 -21.45 -3.32
CA GLU A 274 0.57 -19.99 -3.44
C GLU A 274 1.94 -19.42 -3.07
N ASN A 275 2.57 -19.92 -2.00
CA ASN A 275 3.92 -19.52 -1.61
C ASN A 275 4.93 -19.77 -2.73
N GLU A 276 4.86 -20.94 -3.35
CA GLU A 276 5.74 -21.34 -4.44
C GLU A 276 5.64 -20.39 -5.64
N LEU A 277 4.41 -20.07 -6.06
CA LEU A 277 4.15 -19.14 -7.16
C LEU A 277 4.57 -17.70 -6.81
N ILE A 278 4.32 -17.26 -5.57
CA ILE A 278 4.72 -15.93 -5.09
C ILE A 278 6.25 -15.78 -5.08
N TRP A 279 6.99 -16.79 -4.61
CA TRP A 279 8.46 -16.81 -4.68
C TRP A 279 8.97 -16.77 -6.12
N SER A 280 8.30 -17.47 -7.02
CA SER A 280 8.69 -17.52 -8.43
C SER A 280 8.65 -16.15 -9.09
N TYR A 281 7.67 -15.29 -8.76
CA TYR A 281 7.69 -13.90 -9.21
C TYR A 281 8.94 -13.14 -8.78
N LEU A 282 9.41 -13.35 -7.54
CA LEU A 282 10.65 -12.73 -7.07
C LEU A 282 11.84 -13.21 -7.89
N ASN A 283 11.96 -14.52 -8.09
CA ASN A 283 13.12 -15.16 -8.71
C ASN A 283 13.17 -15.02 -10.24
N ASN A 284 12.03 -14.76 -10.89
CA ASN A 284 11.93 -14.51 -12.32
C ASN A 284 12.20 -13.02 -12.65
N ASN A 285 11.79 -12.09 -11.78
CA ASN A 285 11.98 -10.64 -12.01
C ASN A 285 13.31 -10.12 -11.46
N TYR A 286 13.79 -10.71 -10.37
CA TYR A 286 15.08 -10.42 -9.80
C TYR A 286 15.87 -11.72 -9.86
N ALA A 287 16.82 -11.78 -10.81
CA ALA A 287 17.74 -12.91 -10.93
C ALA A 287 18.67 -12.92 -9.72
N VAL A 288 18.14 -13.38 -8.59
CA VAL A 288 18.93 -13.61 -7.40
C VAL A 288 19.69 -14.91 -7.63
N LYS A 289 20.99 -14.80 -7.87
CA LYS A 289 21.98 -15.87 -7.76
C LYS A 289 22.81 -15.61 -6.51
#